data_AF-A0A0X1KU54-F1
#
_entry.id   AF-A0A0X1KU54-F1
#
_cell.length_a   1.000
_cell.length_b   1.000
_cell.length_c   1.000
_cell.angle_alpha   90.00
_cell.angle_beta   90.00
_cell.angle_gamma   90.00
#
_symmetry.space_group_name_H-M   'P 1'
#
loop_
_entity.id
_entity.type
_entity.pdbx_description
1 polymer ?
#
loop_
_entity_poly.entity_id
_entity_poly.type
_entity_poly.pdbx_seq_one_letter_code
_entity_poly.pdbx_strand_id
1 'polypeptide(L)'
;MKKCLTVLVLLAWGAILFSGGTKIVYDFEKDTYYEFKWMLDSELHTWVGYNTYVDIQKDVFDHLFNNLIPRNEMIYRALKNQLRNLEAVLSERGKQIESLKNQISRNDEEINNLKELRVSLENKLKELESQILEKDKQINDLKGVLEKREKEITDLKSEVDNLKADLYEKKEQIESLKNQISRKDEEINNLEELKVSLENKLEELESQILEKDKQINDLKGDLEKRDNEIADLKDDLLQKENQIKELSDIITAKEAEINDLKGELENREKEITDLKSEINNLEAVLSEREKQIEELKSLITSKETEINNLKNDLEKRNSEIISLMAVLFQKDSQIETMKGQLYDKDEKIKLLEEQITTLRNQMSGKDVEIKTLKDESSQMRSRFITAVVIGIVAVVVQFVVIFVLLRRKTKAAT
;
A
#
# COMPACT_ATOMS: atom_id res chain seq x y z
N MET A 1 -145.23 -191.31 3.92
CA MET A 1 -146.33 -192.31 3.76
C MET A 1 -147.64 -191.51 3.62
N LYS A 2 -148.77 -191.94 3.02
CA LYS A 2 -149.57 -193.19 3.06
C LYS A 2 -150.07 -193.48 4.50
N LYS A 3 -151.35 -193.77 4.79
CA LYS A 3 -152.63 -193.86 4.02
C LYS A 3 -153.78 -193.59 5.04
N CYS A 4 -155.04 -193.27 4.73
CA CYS A 4 -155.72 -193.05 3.44
C CYS A 4 -156.50 -191.71 3.46
N LEU A 5 -157.83 -191.51 3.37
CA LEU A 5 -159.02 -192.35 3.11
C LEU A 5 -160.13 -191.52 2.40
N THR A 6 -161.16 -192.20 1.89
CA THR A 6 -162.37 -191.75 1.17
C THR A 6 -163.54 -191.44 2.15
N VAL A 7 -164.65 -190.74 1.83
CA VAL A 7 -165.27 -190.31 0.54
C VAL A 7 -166.01 -188.95 0.71
N LEU A 8 -166.35 -188.30 -0.42
CA LEU A 8 -167.27 -187.16 -0.65
C LEU A 8 -166.82 -185.77 -0.16
N VAL A 9 -166.82 -184.66 -0.92
CA VAL A 9 -167.53 -184.20 -2.16
C VAL A 9 -168.89 -183.53 -1.91
N LEU A 10 -169.02 -182.28 -2.40
CA LEU A 10 -170.17 -181.34 -2.38
C LEU A 10 -170.46 -180.62 -1.03
N LEU A 11 -170.94 -179.36 -1.02
CA LEU A 11 -170.59 -178.18 -1.85
C LEU A 11 -171.17 -176.89 -1.20
N ALA A 12 -170.59 -175.74 -1.53
CA ALA A 12 -171.20 -174.40 -1.59
C ALA A 12 -171.90 -173.74 -0.36
N TRP A 13 -171.31 -172.61 0.06
CA TRP A 13 -171.95 -171.32 0.41
C TRP A 13 -172.69 -171.11 1.76
N GLY A 14 -172.53 -169.89 2.31
CA GLY A 14 -173.21 -169.35 3.50
C GLY A 14 -172.38 -169.41 4.81
N ALA A 15 -171.19 -168.84 4.98
CA ALA A 15 -170.59 -167.55 4.55
C ALA A 15 -170.93 -166.32 5.43
N ILE A 16 -169.89 -165.50 5.68
CA ILE A 16 -169.82 -164.19 6.38
C ILE A 16 -169.84 -164.23 7.93
N LEU A 17 -169.09 -163.29 8.55
CA LEU A 17 -169.06 -162.86 9.97
C LEU A 17 -168.10 -163.54 10.97
N PHE A 18 -166.81 -163.71 10.61
CA PHE A 18 -165.72 -163.64 11.60
C PHE A 18 -164.55 -162.81 11.07
N SER A 19 -164.12 -161.80 11.85
CA SER A 19 -162.88 -161.06 11.61
C SER A 19 -162.26 -160.60 12.93
N GLY A 20 -160.94 -160.65 13.00
CA GLY A 20 -160.11 -160.22 14.12
C GLY A 20 -158.71 -159.90 13.60
N GLY A 21 -157.89 -159.23 14.41
CA GLY A 21 -156.60 -158.76 13.92
C GLY A 21 -155.64 -158.29 14.99
N THR A 22 -154.62 -157.58 14.54
CA THR A 22 -153.48 -157.13 15.34
C THR A 22 -153.15 -155.68 15.01
N LYS A 23 -152.79 -154.88 16.01
CA LYS A 23 -152.30 -153.50 15.89
C LYS A 23 -151.01 -153.33 16.68
N ILE A 24 -150.15 -152.41 16.23
CA ILE A 24 -148.92 -152.04 16.92
C ILE A 24 -149.01 -150.56 17.33
N VAL A 25 -148.52 -150.23 18.52
CA VAL A 25 -148.49 -148.88 19.11
C VAL A 25 -147.06 -148.54 19.50
N TYR A 26 -146.66 -147.26 19.37
CA TYR A 26 -145.36 -146.76 19.82
C TYR A 26 -145.46 -146.12 21.21
N ASP A 27 -144.53 -146.46 22.09
CA ASP A 27 -144.32 -145.83 23.40
C ASP A 27 -143.31 -144.68 23.26
N PHE A 28 -143.79 -143.45 23.49
CA PHE A 28 -143.04 -142.22 23.33
C PHE A 28 -142.03 -141.92 24.45
N GLU A 29 -142.15 -142.57 25.61
CA GLU A 29 -141.15 -142.46 26.68
C GLU A 29 -140.00 -143.45 26.47
N LYS A 30 -140.30 -144.64 25.93
CA LYS A 30 -139.34 -145.75 25.81
C LYS A 30 -138.81 -145.96 24.38
N ASP A 31 -139.21 -145.12 23.42
CA ASP A 31 -138.84 -145.20 21.99
C ASP A 31 -139.09 -146.61 21.37
N THR A 32 -140.06 -147.37 21.89
CA THR A 32 -140.27 -148.82 21.68
C THR A 32 -141.68 -149.16 21.20
N TYR A 33 -141.85 -150.26 20.44
CA TYR A 33 -143.15 -150.72 19.91
C TYR A 33 -143.79 -151.85 20.74
N TYR A 34 -145.12 -151.83 20.86
CA TYR A 34 -145.95 -152.82 21.58
C TYR A 34 -147.10 -153.36 20.69
N GLU A 35 -147.44 -154.65 20.82
CA GLU A 35 -148.43 -155.37 19.98
C GLU A 35 -149.75 -155.67 20.74
N PHE A 36 -150.91 -155.39 20.13
CA PHE A 36 -152.26 -155.58 20.68
C PHE A 36 -153.15 -156.40 19.72
N LYS A 37 -154.02 -157.28 20.24
CA LYS A 37 -154.88 -158.22 19.47
C LYS A 37 -156.37 -158.10 19.87
N TRP A 38 -157.30 -158.30 18.92
CA TRP A 38 -158.74 -157.98 19.07
C TRP A 38 -159.66 -158.93 18.26
N MET A 39 -160.88 -159.24 18.77
CA MET A 39 -161.89 -160.14 18.17
C MET A 39 -163.35 -159.74 18.53
N LEU A 40 -164.28 -159.92 17.58
CA LEU A 40 -165.65 -159.35 17.54
C LEU A 40 -166.74 -160.38 17.94
N ASP A 41 -167.79 -159.96 18.66
CA ASP A 41 -168.99 -160.76 18.99
C ASP A 41 -170.33 -160.04 18.65
N SER A 42 -171.44 -160.78 18.55
CA SER A 42 -172.50 -160.51 17.56
C SER A 42 -173.89 -160.06 18.05
N GLU A 43 -174.27 -160.22 19.34
CA GLU A 43 -175.60 -159.80 19.82
C GLU A 43 -175.64 -158.42 20.51
N LEU A 44 -174.54 -157.98 21.12
CA LEU A 44 -174.33 -156.63 21.65
C LEU A 44 -172.96 -156.14 21.19
N HIS A 45 -172.91 -154.97 20.55
CA HIS A 45 -171.74 -154.45 19.81
C HIS A 45 -170.55 -154.10 20.72
N THR A 46 -169.87 -155.12 21.25
CA THR A 46 -168.88 -155.04 22.33
C THR A 46 -167.61 -155.83 21.98
N TRP A 47 -166.49 -155.46 22.60
CA TRP A 47 -165.17 -156.06 22.33
C TRP A 47 -164.46 -156.41 23.64
N VAL A 48 -163.71 -157.52 23.63
CA VAL A 48 -162.98 -158.01 24.82
C VAL A 48 -161.49 -157.72 24.69
N GLY A 49 -160.97 -156.88 25.60
CA GLY A 49 -159.53 -156.63 25.78
C GLY A 49 -158.93 -157.53 26.85
N TYR A 50 -157.66 -157.92 26.70
CA TYR A 50 -156.93 -158.67 27.73
C TYR A 50 -156.78 -157.81 29.01
N ASN A 51 -157.23 -158.34 30.15
CA ASN A 51 -157.13 -157.80 31.51
C ASN A 51 -157.93 -156.54 31.92
N THR A 52 -158.64 -155.85 31.03
CA THR A 52 -159.70 -154.88 31.43
C THR A 52 -160.85 -154.82 30.42
N TYR A 53 -162.08 -154.85 30.92
CA TYR A 53 -163.25 -154.45 30.14
C TYR A 53 -163.21 -152.94 29.92
N VAL A 54 -162.93 -152.53 28.68
CA VAL A 54 -162.99 -151.13 28.25
C VAL A 54 -163.86 -151.08 27.01
N ASP A 55 -165.09 -150.61 27.19
CA ASP A 55 -166.08 -150.57 26.10
C ASP A 55 -165.77 -149.38 25.18
N ILE A 56 -165.39 -149.67 23.93
CA ILE A 56 -164.96 -148.68 22.94
C ILE A 56 -165.75 -148.94 21.67
N GLN A 57 -166.58 -147.96 21.28
CA GLN A 57 -167.33 -148.03 20.02
C GLN A 57 -166.36 -148.14 18.83
N LYS A 58 -166.71 -148.95 17.83
CA LYS A 58 -165.79 -149.35 16.75
C LYS A 58 -165.23 -148.15 15.97
N ASP A 59 -166.05 -147.15 15.73
CA ASP A 59 -165.70 -145.87 15.13
C ASP A 59 -164.70 -145.07 15.98
N VAL A 60 -164.83 -145.09 17.31
CA VAL A 60 -163.84 -144.52 18.23
C VAL A 60 -162.53 -145.31 18.17
N PHE A 61 -162.57 -146.64 18.11
CA PHE A 61 -161.36 -147.47 17.96
C PHE A 61 -160.63 -147.21 16.63
N ASP A 62 -161.35 -147.19 15.51
CA ASP A 62 -160.79 -146.87 14.19
C ASP A 62 -160.25 -145.42 14.15
N HIS A 63 -160.89 -144.47 14.84
CA HIS A 63 -160.35 -143.12 15.00
C HIS A 63 -159.07 -143.11 15.85
N LEU A 64 -159.02 -143.85 16.96
CA LEU A 64 -157.85 -143.93 17.84
C LEU A 64 -156.65 -144.58 17.15
N PHE A 65 -156.83 -145.77 16.58
CA PHE A 65 -155.74 -146.60 16.07
C PHE A 65 -155.37 -146.36 14.60
N ASN A 66 -156.26 -145.79 13.78
CA ASN A 66 -155.92 -145.45 12.38
C ASN A 66 -155.67 -143.95 12.17
N ASN A 67 -156.19 -143.06 13.04
CA ASN A 67 -155.93 -141.62 12.94
C ASN A 67 -155.07 -141.08 14.09
N LEU A 68 -155.53 -141.10 15.34
CA LEU A 68 -154.84 -140.42 16.45
C LEU A 68 -153.43 -140.96 16.74
N ILE A 69 -153.26 -142.28 16.88
CA ILE A 69 -151.94 -142.85 17.21
C ILE A 69 -150.92 -142.57 16.09
N PRO A 70 -151.19 -142.86 14.79
CA PRO A 70 -150.28 -142.48 13.70
C PRO A 70 -150.04 -140.96 13.58
N ARG A 71 -151.08 -140.13 13.78
CA ARG A 71 -150.97 -138.66 13.74
C ARG A 71 -150.08 -138.15 14.86
N ASN A 72 -150.24 -138.67 16.07
CA ASN A 72 -149.43 -138.29 17.23
C ASN A 72 -147.99 -138.79 17.08
N GLU A 73 -147.76 -139.98 16.51
CA GLU A 73 -146.40 -140.44 16.19
C GLU A 73 -145.73 -139.55 15.15
N MET A 74 -146.46 -139.14 14.11
CA MET A 74 -145.96 -138.21 13.10
C MET A 74 -145.65 -136.82 13.68
N ILE A 75 -146.52 -136.30 14.57
CA ILE A 75 -146.29 -135.03 15.29
C ILE A 75 -145.07 -135.13 16.21
N TYR A 76 -144.93 -136.20 16.98
CA TYR A 76 -143.79 -136.39 17.89
C TYR A 76 -142.47 -136.53 17.11
N ARG A 77 -142.46 -137.29 16.00
CA ARG A 77 -141.29 -137.37 15.10
C ARG A 77 -140.94 -136.01 14.49
N ALA A 78 -141.94 -135.22 14.10
CA ALA A 78 -141.73 -133.85 13.62
C ALA A 78 -141.13 -132.94 14.71
N LEU A 79 -141.66 -132.98 15.94
CA LEU A 79 -141.13 -132.22 17.08
C LEU A 79 -139.70 -132.64 17.45
N LYS A 80 -139.40 -133.95 17.50
CA LYS A 80 -138.07 -134.50 17.81
C LYS A 80 -137.02 -134.10 16.75
N ASN A 81 -137.44 -133.97 15.48
CA ASN A 81 -136.61 -133.40 14.42
C ASN A 81 -136.49 -131.86 14.48
N GLN A 82 -137.56 -131.13 14.84
CA GLN A 82 -137.48 -129.68 15.07
C GLN A 82 -136.55 -129.34 16.25
N LEU A 83 -136.59 -130.12 17.33
CA LEU A 83 -135.70 -129.97 18.47
C LEU A 83 -134.24 -130.15 18.06
N ARG A 84 -133.91 -131.23 17.35
CA ARG A 84 -132.57 -131.45 16.78
C ARG A 84 -132.10 -130.33 15.85
N ASN A 85 -133.00 -129.78 15.03
CA ASN A 85 -132.66 -128.63 14.18
C ASN A 85 -132.44 -127.36 15.00
N LEU A 86 -133.20 -127.12 16.08
CA LEU A 86 -132.93 -126.03 17.02
C LEU A 86 -131.60 -126.21 17.75
N GLU A 87 -131.28 -127.42 18.23
CA GLU A 87 -130.00 -127.74 18.86
C GLU A 87 -128.82 -127.52 17.91
N ALA A 88 -128.94 -127.94 16.65
CA ALA A 88 -127.94 -127.69 15.61
C ALA A 88 -127.78 -126.19 15.31
N VAL A 89 -128.88 -125.44 15.19
CA VAL A 89 -128.87 -123.98 14.97
C VAL A 89 -128.32 -123.24 16.19
N LEU A 90 -128.61 -123.68 17.42
CA LEU A 90 -128.06 -123.11 18.65
C LEU A 90 -126.57 -123.40 18.78
N SER A 91 -126.10 -124.60 18.42
CA SER A 91 -124.68 -124.93 18.36
C SER A 91 -123.95 -124.05 17.34
N GLU A 92 -124.51 -123.86 16.15
CA GLU A 92 -123.90 -123.02 15.10
C GLU A 92 -123.93 -121.52 15.46
N ARG A 93 -125.03 -121.03 16.04
CA ARG A 93 -125.12 -119.69 16.64
C ARG A 93 -124.08 -119.51 17.75
N GLY A 94 -123.85 -120.53 18.58
CA GLY A 94 -122.80 -120.54 19.60
C GLY A 94 -121.40 -120.37 19.01
N LYS A 95 -121.06 -121.13 17.96
CA LYS A 95 -119.79 -120.96 17.22
C LYS A 95 -119.67 -119.57 16.60
N GLN A 96 -120.75 -119.03 16.03
CA GLN A 96 -120.78 -117.68 15.45
C GLN A 96 -120.55 -116.60 16.54
N ILE A 97 -121.19 -116.73 17.70
CA ILE A 97 -120.97 -115.83 18.85
C ILE A 97 -119.51 -115.90 19.32
N GLU A 98 -118.95 -117.10 19.48
CA GLU A 98 -117.56 -117.23 19.93
C GLU A 98 -116.56 -116.73 18.86
N SER A 99 -116.86 -116.92 17.57
CA SER A 99 -116.08 -116.34 16.46
C SER A 99 -116.12 -114.80 16.46
N LEU A 100 -117.30 -114.19 16.60
CA LEU A 100 -117.47 -112.74 16.69
C LEU A 100 -116.79 -112.16 17.94
N LYS A 101 -116.87 -112.87 19.08
CA LYS A 101 -116.20 -112.49 20.33
C LYS A 101 -114.68 -112.51 20.18
N ASN A 102 -114.11 -113.52 19.51
CA ASN A 102 -112.69 -113.55 19.15
C ASN A 102 -112.30 -112.44 18.15
N GLN A 103 -113.18 -112.05 17.22
CA GLN A 103 -112.96 -110.89 16.36
C GLN A 103 -112.98 -109.57 17.15
N ILE A 104 -113.92 -109.39 18.07
CA ILE A 104 -113.99 -108.22 18.96
C ILE A 104 -112.70 -108.10 19.77
N SER A 105 -112.23 -109.18 20.42
CA SER A 105 -110.98 -109.15 21.18
C SER A 105 -109.76 -108.76 20.34
N ARG A 106 -109.64 -109.27 19.10
CA ARG A 106 -108.56 -108.88 18.16
C ARG A 106 -108.68 -107.42 17.73
N ASN A 107 -109.89 -106.93 17.49
CA ASN A 107 -110.13 -105.54 17.13
C ASN A 107 -109.85 -104.61 18.32
N ASP A 108 -110.14 -105.02 19.56
CA ASP A 108 -109.78 -104.28 20.77
C ASP A 108 -108.24 -104.24 20.98
N GLU A 109 -107.53 -105.34 20.72
CA GLU A 109 -106.07 -105.38 20.67
C GLU A 109 -105.51 -104.43 19.59
N GLU A 110 -106.03 -104.48 18.35
CA GLU A 110 -105.62 -103.59 17.26
C GLU A 110 -105.92 -102.13 17.57
N ILE A 111 -107.10 -101.81 18.12
CA ILE A 111 -107.47 -100.48 18.58
C ILE A 111 -106.52 -99.97 19.68
N ASN A 112 -106.06 -100.83 20.58
CA ASN A 112 -105.10 -100.44 21.62
C ASN A 112 -103.69 -100.22 21.04
N ASN A 113 -103.22 -101.10 20.16
CA ASN A 113 -101.97 -100.92 19.42
C ASN A 113 -101.98 -99.60 18.60
N LEU A 114 -103.11 -99.26 17.98
CA LEU A 114 -103.29 -98.00 17.24
C LEU A 114 -103.34 -96.77 18.15
N LYS A 115 -103.90 -96.87 19.38
CA LYS A 115 -103.81 -95.79 20.39
C LYS A 115 -102.36 -95.56 20.82
N GLU A 116 -101.61 -96.62 21.10
CA GLU A 116 -100.20 -96.53 21.50
C GLU A 116 -99.33 -95.95 20.37
N LEU A 117 -99.55 -96.41 19.13
CA LEU A 117 -98.89 -95.85 17.94
C LEU A 117 -99.23 -94.36 17.75
N ARG A 118 -100.50 -93.98 17.95
CA ARG A 118 -100.93 -92.57 17.91
C ARG A 118 -100.20 -91.73 18.97
N VAL A 119 -100.13 -92.19 20.22
CA VAL A 119 -99.40 -91.46 21.30
C VAL A 119 -97.91 -91.37 20.99
N SER A 120 -97.31 -92.42 20.41
CA SER A 120 -95.92 -92.42 19.93
C SER A 120 -95.69 -91.38 18.82
N LEU A 121 -96.64 -91.24 17.89
CA LEU A 121 -96.59 -90.23 16.82
C LEU A 121 -96.85 -88.80 17.32
N GLU A 122 -97.78 -88.60 18.27
CA GLU A 122 -98.01 -87.29 18.91
C GLU A 122 -96.77 -86.81 19.69
N ASN A 123 -96.05 -87.73 20.35
CA ASN A 123 -94.80 -87.40 21.02
C ASN A 123 -93.67 -87.08 20.02
N LYS A 124 -93.58 -87.81 18.91
CA LYS A 124 -92.62 -87.50 17.83
C LYS A 124 -92.91 -86.17 17.13
N LEU A 125 -94.18 -85.79 17.00
CA LEU A 125 -94.56 -84.46 16.48
C LEU A 125 -94.06 -83.35 17.40
N LYS A 126 -94.33 -83.41 18.71
CA LYS A 126 -93.85 -82.43 19.69
C LYS A 126 -92.33 -82.32 19.77
N GLU A 127 -91.63 -83.43 19.61
CA GLU A 127 -90.17 -83.46 19.52
C GLU A 127 -89.68 -82.74 18.25
N LEU A 128 -90.26 -83.04 17.08
CA LEU A 128 -89.91 -82.38 15.83
C LEU A 128 -90.28 -80.88 15.84
N GLU A 129 -91.41 -80.49 16.41
CA GLU A 129 -91.81 -79.09 16.62
C GLU A 129 -90.77 -78.36 17.49
N SER A 130 -90.30 -79.01 18.56
CA SER A 130 -89.27 -78.46 19.45
C SER A 130 -87.90 -78.32 18.74
N GLN A 131 -87.53 -79.30 17.92
CA GLN A 131 -86.31 -79.25 17.10
C GLN A 131 -86.39 -78.16 16.01
N ILE A 132 -87.56 -77.95 15.40
CA ILE A 132 -87.78 -76.86 14.42
C ILE A 132 -87.62 -75.50 15.12
N LEU A 133 -88.25 -75.28 16.27
CA LEU A 133 -88.13 -74.03 17.02
C LEU A 133 -86.68 -73.70 17.43
N GLU A 134 -85.91 -74.70 17.88
CA GLU A 134 -84.49 -74.51 18.19
C GLU A 134 -83.63 -74.31 16.92
N LYS A 135 -84.02 -74.89 15.77
CA LYS A 135 -83.34 -74.62 14.49
C LYS A 135 -83.65 -73.23 13.94
N ASP A 136 -84.88 -72.75 14.02
CA ASP A 136 -85.25 -71.39 13.65
C ASP A 136 -84.54 -70.35 14.51
N LYS A 137 -84.41 -70.62 15.82
CA LYS A 137 -83.59 -69.82 16.73
C LYS A 137 -82.12 -69.80 16.29
N GLN A 138 -81.50 -70.97 16.06
CA GLN A 138 -80.12 -71.05 15.58
C GLN A 138 -79.91 -70.33 14.24
N ILE A 139 -80.88 -70.39 13.33
CA ILE A 139 -80.86 -69.65 12.05
C ILE A 139 -80.90 -68.13 12.29
N ASN A 140 -81.71 -67.65 13.22
CA ASN A 140 -81.81 -66.22 13.52
C ASN A 140 -80.58 -65.70 14.29
N ASP A 141 -80.02 -66.49 15.21
CA ASP A 141 -78.73 -66.19 15.86
C ASP A 141 -77.60 -66.11 14.82
N LEU A 142 -77.56 -67.03 13.85
CA LEU A 142 -76.58 -67.01 12.75
C LEU A 142 -76.76 -65.81 11.81
N LYS A 143 -78.00 -65.40 11.48
CA LYS A 143 -78.25 -64.15 10.73
C LYS A 143 -77.70 -62.93 11.48
N GLY A 144 -78.00 -62.81 12.78
CA GLY A 144 -77.51 -61.71 13.61
C GLY A 144 -76.00 -61.71 13.85
N VAL A 145 -75.30 -62.83 13.61
CA VAL A 145 -73.83 -62.89 13.51
C VAL A 145 -73.36 -62.48 12.10
N LEU A 146 -74.02 -62.94 11.05
CA LEU A 146 -73.69 -62.63 9.66
C LEU A 146 -73.81 -61.12 9.39
N GLU A 147 -74.92 -60.48 9.77
CA GLU A 147 -75.13 -59.02 9.65
C GLU A 147 -74.02 -58.21 10.36
N LYS A 148 -73.54 -58.68 11.52
CA LYS A 148 -72.41 -58.05 12.23
C LYS A 148 -71.10 -58.21 11.46
N ARG A 149 -70.82 -59.39 10.92
CA ARG A 149 -69.60 -59.63 10.13
C ARG A 149 -69.62 -58.88 8.80
N GLU A 150 -70.78 -58.77 8.14
CA GLU A 150 -70.93 -57.91 6.95
C GLU A 150 -70.63 -56.45 7.28
N LYS A 151 -71.14 -55.94 8.41
CA LYS A 151 -70.82 -54.59 8.86
C LYS A 151 -69.32 -54.41 9.17
N GLU A 152 -68.72 -55.32 9.94
CA GLU A 152 -67.28 -55.31 10.23
C GLU A 152 -66.44 -55.32 8.93
N ILE A 153 -66.85 -56.09 7.92
CA ILE A 153 -66.19 -56.11 6.60
C ILE A 153 -66.34 -54.77 5.88
N THR A 154 -67.49 -54.09 5.95
CA THR A 154 -67.64 -52.74 5.37
C THR A 154 -66.85 -51.68 6.12
N ASP A 155 -66.82 -51.75 7.46
CA ASP A 155 -66.08 -50.81 8.31
C ASP A 155 -64.55 -50.97 8.06
N LEU A 156 -64.03 -52.20 8.08
CA LEU A 156 -62.62 -52.52 7.76
C LEU A 156 -62.23 -52.16 6.32
N LYS A 157 -63.14 -52.31 5.35
CA LYS A 157 -62.86 -51.93 3.96
C LYS A 157 -62.70 -50.41 3.83
N SER A 158 -63.53 -49.64 4.53
CA SER A 158 -63.41 -48.18 4.62
C SER A 158 -62.08 -47.76 5.25
N GLU A 159 -61.68 -48.40 6.35
CA GLU A 159 -60.39 -48.18 6.99
C GLU A 159 -59.21 -48.49 6.04
N VAL A 160 -59.25 -49.61 5.33
CA VAL A 160 -58.24 -50.01 4.33
C VAL A 160 -58.16 -49.02 3.16
N ASP A 161 -59.27 -48.45 2.70
CA ASP A 161 -59.28 -47.47 1.62
C ASP A 161 -58.80 -46.08 2.09
N ASN A 162 -59.09 -45.69 3.34
CA ASN A 162 -58.50 -44.49 3.97
C ASN A 162 -56.98 -44.63 4.16
N LEU A 163 -56.50 -45.76 4.71
CA LEU A 163 -55.06 -46.02 4.91
C LEU A 163 -54.27 -46.04 3.59
N LYS A 164 -54.91 -46.39 2.46
CA LYS A 164 -54.30 -46.23 1.12
C LYS A 164 -54.17 -44.76 0.74
N ALA A 165 -55.18 -43.93 0.99
CA ALA A 165 -55.13 -42.50 0.70
C ALA A 165 -54.02 -41.82 1.50
N ASP A 166 -53.94 -42.07 2.81
CA ASP A 166 -52.86 -41.61 3.68
C ASP A 166 -51.48 -42.05 3.15
N LEU A 167 -51.35 -43.32 2.73
CA LEU A 167 -50.10 -43.85 2.17
C LEU A 167 -49.70 -43.16 0.85
N TYR A 168 -50.65 -42.74 0.02
CA TYR A 168 -50.35 -41.96 -1.18
C TYR A 168 -49.94 -40.53 -0.84
N GLU A 169 -50.68 -39.84 0.05
CA GLU A 169 -50.33 -38.48 0.51
C GLU A 169 -48.91 -38.45 1.12
N LYS A 170 -48.57 -39.44 1.95
CA LYS A 170 -47.24 -39.53 2.58
C LYS A 170 -46.13 -39.85 1.57
N LYS A 171 -46.40 -40.58 0.49
CA LYS A 171 -45.44 -40.77 -0.62
C LYS A 171 -45.19 -39.47 -1.38
N GLU A 172 -46.23 -38.69 -1.67
CA GLU A 172 -46.07 -37.39 -2.33
C GLU A 172 -45.32 -36.39 -1.45
N GLN A 173 -45.57 -36.40 -0.13
CA GLN A 173 -44.81 -35.60 0.84
C GLN A 173 -43.34 -36.02 0.91
N ILE A 174 -43.03 -37.32 0.91
CA ILE A 174 -41.65 -37.83 0.88
C ILE A 174 -40.93 -37.40 -0.40
N GLU A 175 -41.55 -37.53 -1.58
CA GLU A 175 -40.92 -37.13 -2.84
C GLU A 175 -40.78 -35.60 -2.93
N SER A 176 -41.73 -34.82 -2.42
CA SER A 176 -41.61 -33.36 -2.28
C SER A 176 -40.43 -32.95 -1.39
N LEU A 177 -40.27 -33.60 -0.22
CA LEU A 177 -39.15 -33.35 0.68
C LEU A 177 -37.81 -33.75 0.07
N LYS A 178 -37.75 -34.88 -0.65
CA LYS A 178 -36.57 -35.33 -1.39
C LYS A 178 -36.14 -34.34 -2.48
N ASN A 179 -37.08 -33.76 -3.20
CA ASN A 179 -36.81 -32.69 -4.17
C ASN A 179 -36.38 -31.36 -3.50
N GLN A 180 -36.85 -31.07 -2.27
CA GLN A 180 -36.38 -29.91 -1.49
C GLN A 180 -34.95 -30.12 -0.97
N ILE A 181 -34.61 -31.32 -0.52
CA ILE A 181 -33.25 -31.70 -0.09
C ILE A 181 -32.27 -31.55 -1.26
N SER A 182 -32.56 -32.16 -2.43
CA SER A 182 -31.70 -32.07 -3.62
C SER A 182 -31.39 -30.61 -4.03
N ARG A 183 -32.37 -29.71 -3.95
CA ARG A 183 -32.18 -28.27 -4.22
C ARG A 183 -31.33 -27.57 -3.14
N LYS A 184 -31.40 -28.02 -1.89
CA LYS A 184 -30.56 -27.49 -0.81
C LYS A 184 -29.15 -28.02 -0.87
N ASP A 185 -28.93 -29.25 -1.31
CA ASP A 185 -27.60 -29.78 -1.60
C ASP A 185 -26.95 -29.01 -2.77
N GLU A 186 -27.71 -28.72 -3.84
CA GLU A 186 -27.29 -27.81 -4.92
C GLU A 186 -26.95 -26.40 -4.40
N GLU A 187 -27.80 -25.81 -3.55
CA GLU A 187 -27.57 -24.48 -2.96
C GLU A 187 -26.30 -24.46 -2.07
N ILE A 188 -26.06 -25.51 -1.29
CA ILE A 188 -24.85 -25.67 -0.46
C ILE A 188 -23.60 -25.76 -1.34
N ASN A 189 -23.59 -26.61 -2.38
CA ASN A 189 -22.44 -26.75 -3.28
C ASN A 189 -22.07 -25.39 -3.94
N ASN A 190 -23.07 -24.64 -4.42
CA ASN A 190 -22.86 -23.30 -4.99
C ASN A 190 -22.29 -22.31 -3.96
N LEU A 191 -22.69 -22.40 -2.69
CA LEU A 191 -22.17 -21.57 -1.61
C LEU A 191 -20.73 -21.97 -1.20
N GLU A 192 -20.37 -23.25 -1.27
CA GLU A 192 -19.01 -23.73 -1.04
C GLU A 192 -18.06 -23.30 -2.17
N GLU A 193 -18.46 -23.40 -3.44
CA GLU A 193 -17.70 -22.86 -4.58
C GLU A 193 -17.50 -21.33 -4.46
N LEU A 194 -18.56 -20.60 -4.09
CA LEU A 194 -18.48 -19.15 -3.85
C LEU A 194 -17.55 -18.81 -2.67
N LYS A 195 -17.59 -19.60 -1.58
CA LYS A 195 -16.69 -19.44 -0.42
C LYS A 195 -15.24 -19.61 -0.84
N VAL A 196 -14.90 -20.68 -1.57
CA VAL A 196 -13.53 -20.93 -2.06
C VAL A 196 -13.09 -19.81 -3.01
N SER A 197 -13.97 -19.32 -3.88
CA SER A 197 -13.69 -18.18 -4.76
C SER A 197 -13.35 -16.89 -3.97
N LEU A 198 -14.09 -16.61 -2.88
CA LEU A 198 -13.83 -15.47 -2.00
C LEU A 198 -12.56 -15.63 -1.16
N GLU A 199 -12.25 -16.84 -0.69
CA GLU A 199 -11.00 -17.13 0.04
C GLU A 199 -9.76 -16.91 -0.85
N ASN A 200 -9.76 -17.44 -2.08
CA ASN A 200 -8.71 -17.16 -3.06
C ASN A 200 -8.56 -15.65 -3.36
N LYS A 201 -9.69 -14.93 -3.46
CA LYS A 201 -9.67 -13.47 -3.70
C LYS A 201 -9.11 -12.68 -2.51
N LEU A 202 -9.28 -13.17 -1.29
CA LEU A 202 -8.74 -12.59 -0.07
C LEU A 202 -7.22 -12.78 -0.02
N GLU A 203 -6.69 -13.98 -0.28
CA GLU A 203 -5.25 -14.25 -0.37
C GLU A 203 -4.55 -13.40 -1.46
N GLU A 204 -5.22 -13.19 -2.60
CA GLU A 204 -4.72 -12.30 -3.68
C GLU A 204 -4.61 -10.84 -3.22
N LEU A 205 -5.57 -10.35 -2.43
CA LEU A 205 -5.59 -8.99 -1.90
C LEU A 205 -4.58 -8.80 -0.77
N GLU A 206 -4.42 -9.76 0.14
CA GLU A 206 -3.38 -9.73 1.18
C GLU A 206 -1.98 -9.71 0.54
N SER A 207 -1.77 -10.51 -0.51
CA SER A 207 -0.52 -10.51 -1.29
C SER A 207 -0.24 -9.14 -1.95
N GLN A 208 -1.27 -8.47 -2.47
CA GLN A 208 -1.15 -7.12 -3.03
C GLN A 208 -0.86 -6.06 -1.96
N ILE A 209 -1.43 -6.18 -0.76
CA ILE A 209 -1.15 -5.28 0.36
C ILE A 209 0.31 -5.39 0.79
N LEU A 210 0.84 -6.61 0.97
CA LEU A 210 2.23 -6.85 1.37
C LEU A 210 3.25 -6.27 0.38
N GLU A 211 3.02 -6.42 -0.93
CA GLU A 211 3.89 -5.81 -1.95
C GLU A 211 3.73 -4.28 -1.99
N LYS A 212 2.56 -3.72 -1.66
CA LYS A 212 2.38 -2.26 -1.53
C LYS A 212 3.05 -1.68 -0.29
N ASP A 213 2.97 -2.35 0.86
CA ASP A 213 3.68 -1.92 2.07
C ASP A 213 5.20 -1.95 1.88
N LYS A 214 5.72 -2.96 1.18
CA LYS A 214 7.12 -3.01 0.77
C LYS A 214 7.49 -1.82 -0.12
N GLN A 215 6.73 -1.56 -1.20
CA GLN A 215 6.96 -0.40 -2.08
C GLN A 215 6.90 0.95 -1.32
N ILE A 216 6.01 1.08 -0.34
CA ILE A 216 5.92 2.25 0.54
C ILE A 216 7.18 2.39 1.41
N ASN A 217 7.74 1.31 1.93
CA ASN A 217 8.94 1.35 2.76
C ASN A 217 10.22 1.59 1.93
N ASP A 218 10.32 1.02 0.73
CA ASP A 218 11.40 1.32 -0.22
C ASP A 218 11.39 2.83 -0.59
N LEU A 219 10.21 3.39 -0.89
CA LEU A 219 10.04 4.82 -1.18
C LEU A 219 10.37 5.74 0.00
N LYS A 220 10.09 5.34 1.25
CA LYS A 220 10.52 6.09 2.45
C LYS A 220 12.04 6.12 2.57
N GLY A 221 12.71 4.98 2.35
CA GLY A 221 14.16 4.90 2.40
C GLY A 221 14.85 5.70 1.29
N ASP A 222 14.22 5.83 0.11
CA ASP A 222 14.71 6.72 -0.94
C ASP A 222 14.42 8.20 -0.67
N LEU A 223 13.30 8.54 -0.01
CA LEU A 223 13.03 9.90 0.47
C LEU A 223 14.11 10.35 1.48
N GLU A 224 14.39 9.51 2.49
CA GLU A 224 15.38 9.80 3.53
C GLU A 224 16.80 10.02 2.94
N LYS A 225 17.19 9.25 1.91
CA LYS A 225 18.46 9.49 1.19
C LYS A 225 18.48 10.85 0.51
N ARG A 226 17.37 11.28 -0.11
CA ARG A 226 17.28 12.58 -0.80
C ARG A 226 17.20 13.75 0.17
N ASP A 227 16.54 13.61 1.31
CA ASP A 227 16.53 14.63 2.36
C ASP A 227 17.95 14.86 2.94
N ASN A 228 18.73 13.78 3.12
CA ASN A 228 20.14 13.88 3.52
C ASN A 228 21.02 14.52 2.42
N GLU A 229 20.90 14.10 1.16
CA GLU A 229 21.63 14.70 0.02
C GLU A 229 21.28 16.20 -0.15
N ILE A 230 20.03 16.59 0.13
CA ILE A 230 19.56 17.99 0.15
C ILE A 230 20.13 18.77 1.35
N ALA A 231 20.48 18.11 2.47
CA ALA A 231 21.19 18.74 3.58
C ALA A 231 22.67 18.96 3.23
N ASP A 232 23.36 17.91 2.75
CA ASP A 232 24.76 17.98 2.31
C ASP A 232 24.97 19.10 1.27
N LEU A 233 24.09 19.18 0.25
CA LEU A 233 24.14 20.22 -0.78
C LEU A 233 23.88 21.64 -0.27
N LYS A 234 23.19 21.81 0.87
CA LYS A 234 23.00 23.15 1.49
C LYS A 234 24.24 23.57 2.26
N ASP A 235 24.89 22.65 2.97
CA ASP A 235 26.12 22.94 3.70
C ASP A 235 27.28 23.20 2.73
N ASP A 236 27.36 22.47 1.61
CA ASP A 236 28.27 22.76 0.50
C ASP A 236 28.01 24.15 -0.11
N LEU A 237 26.74 24.49 -0.37
CA LEU A 237 26.35 25.82 -0.89
C LEU A 237 26.76 26.93 0.08
N LEU A 238 26.47 26.78 1.38
CA LEU A 238 26.83 27.74 2.41
C LEU A 238 28.37 27.89 2.52
N GLN A 239 29.13 26.80 2.37
CA GLN A 239 30.60 26.88 2.31
C GLN A 239 31.06 27.68 1.08
N LYS A 240 30.42 27.49 -0.08
CA LYS A 240 30.74 28.25 -1.31
C LYS A 240 30.37 29.73 -1.21
N GLU A 241 29.24 30.07 -0.61
CA GLU A 241 28.86 31.47 -0.35
C GLU A 241 29.88 32.18 0.55
N ASN A 242 30.34 31.51 1.61
CA ASN A 242 31.40 32.04 2.47
C ASN A 242 32.74 32.21 1.71
N GLN A 243 33.16 31.22 0.91
CA GLN A 243 34.37 31.32 0.07
C GLN A 243 34.29 32.46 -0.96
N ILE A 244 33.12 32.68 -1.57
CA ILE A 244 32.88 33.79 -2.50
C ILE A 244 33.00 35.13 -1.77
N LYS A 245 32.46 35.23 -0.54
CA LYS A 245 32.57 36.43 0.28
C LYS A 245 34.03 36.73 0.66
N GLU A 246 34.76 35.74 1.17
CA GLU A 246 36.19 35.88 1.52
C GLU A 246 37.01 36.36 0.32
N LEU A 247 36.77 35.80 -0.86
CA LEU A 247 37.43 36.24 -2.10
C LEU A 247 37.04 37.67 -2.50
N SER A 248 35.78 38.08 -2.31
CA SER A 248 35.33 39.45 -2.56
C SER A 248 35.97 40.46 -1.59
N ASP A 249 36.11 40.12 -0.32
CA ASP A 249 36.78 40.94 0.69
C ASP A 249 38.29 41.07 0.35
N ILE A 250 38.94 39.99 -0.10
CA ILE A 250 40.34 39.98 -0.58
C ILE A 250 40.53 40.84 -1.84
N ILE A 251 39.61 40.74 -2.82
CA ILE A 251 39.65 41.58 -4.03
C ILE A 251 39.53 43.05 -3.65
N THR A 252 38.56 43.41 -2.81
CA THR A 252 38.35 44.80 -2.35
C THR A 252 39.60 45.36 -1.66
N ALA A 253 40.26 44.57 -0.81
CA ALA A 253 41.52 44.95 -0.16
C ALA A 253 42.67 45.14 -1.17
N LYS A 254 42.76 44.30 -2.20
CA LYS A 254 43.78 44.43 -3.25
C LYS A 254 43.51 45.59 -4.21
N GLU A 255 42.27 45.95 -4.47
CA GLU A 255 41.93 47.15 -5.23
C GLU A 255 42.32 48.43 -4.48
N ALA A 256 42.17 48.46 -3.15
CA ALA A 256 42.67 49.55 -2.31
C ALA A 256 44.20 49.66 -2.38
N GLU A 257 44.92 48.56 -2.14
CA GLU A 257 46.39 48.49 -2.21
C GLU A 257 46.94 48.94 -3.59
N ILE A 258 46.26 48.57 -4.68
CA ILE A 258 46.61 49.01 -6.04
C ILE A 258 46.41 50.52 -6.23
N ASN A 259 45.40 51.12 -5.60
CA ASN A 259 45.14 52.55 -5.71
C ASN A 259 46.10 53.38 -4.84
N ASP A 260 46.46 52.89 -3.65
CA ASP A 260 47.49 53.50 -2.81
C ASP A 260 48.85 53.48 -3.52
N LEU A 261 49.24 52.34 -4.13
CA LEU A 261 50.48 52.22 -4.90
C LEU A 261 50.52 53.11 -6.15
N LYS A 262 49.37 53.38 -6.81
CA LYS A 262 49.30 54.40 -7.88
C LYS A 262 49.53 55.80 -7.32
N GLY A 263 48.93 56.13 -6.17
CA GLY A 263 49.15 57.40 -5.49
C GLY A 263 50.61 57.60 -5.10
N GLU A 264 51.30 56.57 -4.60
CA GLU A 264 52.75 56.63 -4.38
C GLU A 264 53.52 56.85 -5.69
N LEU A 265 53.18 56.13 -6.77
CA LEU A 265 53.84 56.26 -8.07
C LEU A 265 53.70 57.68 -8.65
N GLU A 266 52.49 58.25 -8.68
CA GLU A 266 52.25 59.63 -9.16
C GLU A 266 53.07 60.66 -8.36
N ASN A 267 53.17 60.48 -7.03
CA ASN A 267 54.01 61.33 -6.19
C ASN A 267 55.51 61.19 -6.51
N ARG A 268 56.00 59.98 -6.79
CA ARG A 268 57.40 59.76 -7.21
C ARG A 268 57.70 60.29 -8.61
N GLU A 269 56.78 60.17 -9.56
CA GLU A 269 56.92 60.76 -10.90
C GLU A 269 57.01 62.29 -10.82
N LYS A 270 56.23 62.91 -9.93
CA LYS A 270 56.33 64.33 -9.63
C LYS A 270 57.68 64.70 -8.99
N GLU A 271 58.10 64.00 -7.94
CA GLU A 271 59.39 64.21 -7.27
C GLU A 271 60.57 64.09 -8.26
N ILE A 272 60.55 63.10 -9.15
CA ILE A 272 61.52 62.93 -10.25
C ILE A 272 61.49 64.12 -11.23
N THR A 273 60.32 64.72 -11.47
CA THR A 273 60.16 65.88 -12.36
C THR A 273 60.67 67.17 -11.71
N ASP A 274 60.37 67.37 -10.43
CA ASP A 274 60.87 68.49 -9.63
C ASP A 274 62.42 68.42 -9.51
N LEU A 275 62.99 67.24 -9.21
CA LEU A 275 64.44 67.01 -9.18
C LEU A 275 65.13 67.22 -10.53
N LYS A 276 64.50 66.84 -11.66
CA LYS A 276 65.02 67.16 -13.00
C LYS A 276 65.05 68.67 -13.26
N SER A 277 64.04 69.40 -12.78
CA SER A 277 64.01 70.85 -12.86
C SER A 277 65.13 71.48 -12.03
N GLU A 278 65.39 70.96 -10.81
CA GLU A 278 66.52 71.40 -9.98
C GLU A 278 67.87 71.13 -10.65
N ILE A 279 68.09 69.93 -11.22
CA ILE A 279 69.30 69.59 -11.98
C ILE A 279 69.51 70.57 -13.16
N ASN A 280 68.50 70.80 -13.99
CA ASN A 280 68.60 71.73 -15.12
C ASN A 280 68.96 73.16 -14.66
N ASN A 281 68.42 73.61 -13.52
CA ASN A 281 68.76 74.91 -12.95
C ASN A 281 70.20 74.95 -12.41
N LEU A 282 70.68 73.87 -11.77
CA LEU A 282 72.05 73.76 -11.29
C LEU A 282 73.06 73.70 -12.44
N GLU A 283 72.75 73.00 -13.54
CA GLU A 283 73.57 72.99 -14.77
C GLU A 283 73.66 74.39 -15.40
N ALA A 284 72.55 75.12 -15.49
CA ALA A 284 72.53 76.49 -15.99
C ALA A 284 73.35 77.46 -15.11
N VAL A 285 73.24 77.32 -13.78
CA VAL A 285 74.06 78.09 -12.82
C VAL A 285 75.54 77.73 -12.95
N LEU A 286 75.87 76.46 -13.12
CA LEU A 286 77.25 75.99 -13.29
C LEU A 286 77.86 76.57 -14.57
N SER A 287 77.15 76.52 -15.70
CA SER A 287 77.61 77.07 -16.98
C SER A 287 77.86 78.59 -16.93
N GLU A 288 77.00 79.36 -16.25
CA GLU A 288 77.24 80.79 -16.02
C GLU A 288 78.43 81.04 -15.06
N ARG A 289 78.69 80.15 -14.10
CA ARG A 289 79.91 80.23 -13.27
C ARG A 289 81.18 79.89 -14.04
N GLU A 290 81.16 78.89 -14.94
CA GLU A 290 82.28 78.59 -15.84
C GLU A 290 82.59 79.79 -16.74
N LYS A 291 81.57 80.41 -17.33
CA LYS A 291 81.70 81.63 -18.13
C LYS A 291 82.31 82.78 -17.32
N GLN A 292 81.86 83.01 -16.08
CA GLN A 292 82.45 84.01 -15.18
C GLN A 292 83.91 83.70 -14.81
N ILE A 293 84.28 82.43 -14.65
CA ILE A 293 85.68 82.02 -14.42
C ILE A 293 86.54 82.33 -15.65
N GLU A 294 86.04 82.11 -16.86
CA GLU A 294 86.76 82.39 -18.10
C GLU A 294 86.88 83.90 -18.38
N GLU A 295 85.84 84.69 -18.07
CA GLU A 295 85.91 86.16 -18.05
C GLU A 295 86.95 86.67 -17.04
N LEU A 296 87.02 86.08 -15.84
CA LEU A 296 88.03 86.41 -14.83
C LEU A 296 89.46 85.99 -15.23
N LYS A 297 89.66 84.84 -15.86
CA LYS A 297 90.96 84.42 -16.43
C LYS A 297 91.44 85.39 -17.52
N SER A 298 90.51 85.86 -18.37
CA SER A 298 90.79 86.86 -19.39
C SER A 298 91.18 88.22 -18.76
N LEU A 299 90.50 88.62 -17.68
CA LEU A 299 90.85 89.83 -16.93
C LEU A 299 92.20 89.71 -16.21
N ILE A 300 92.52 88.56 -15.62
CA ILE A 300 93.80 88.28 -14.98
C ILE A 300 94.94 88.35 -16.00
N THR A 301 94.84 87.62 -17.11
CA THR A 301 95.88 87.63 -18.17
C THR A 301 96.04 89.01 -18.80
N SER A 302 94.96 89.77 -18.99
CA SER A 302 95.01 91.19 -19.37
C SER A 302 95.81 92.02 -18.35
N LYS A 303 95.52 91.90 -17.05
CA LYS A 303 96.27 92.59 -15.99
C LYS A 303 97.72 92.13 -15.86
N GLU A 304 98.04 90.88 -16.15
CA GLU A 304 99.42 90.39 -16.24
C GLU A 304 100.18 91.04 -17.40
N THR A 305 99.53 91.25 -18.57
CA THR A 305 100.17 92.01 -19.66
C THR A 305 100.35 93.49 -19.31
N GLU A 306 99.39 94.11 -18.62
CA GLU A 306 99.51 95.48 -18.11
C GLU A 306 100.67 95.63 -17.10
N ILE A 307 100.80 94.70 -16.15
CA ILE A 307 101.91 94.64 -15.19
C ILE A 307 103.26 94.46 -15.91
N ASN A 308 103.34 93.58 -16.91
CA ASN A 308 104.56 93.39 -17.69
C ASN A 308 104.93 94.64 -18.52
N ASN A 309 103.94 95.34 -19.10
CA ASN A 309 104.17 96.60 -19.81
C ASN A 309 104.66 97.71 -18.85
N LEU A 310 104.02 97.86 -17.69
CA LEU A 310 104.44 98.80 -16.65
C LEU A 310 105.85 98.47 -16.13
N LYS A 311 106.21 97.19 -16.02
CA LYS A 311 107.57 96.76 -15.66
C LYS A 311 108.59 97.10 -16.75
N ASN A 312 108.27 96.88 -18.03
CA ASN A 312 109.14 97.25 -19.15
C ASN A 312 109.36 98.77 -19.22
N ASP A 313 108.33 99.58 -18.96
CA ASP A 313 108.47 101.03 -18.90
C ASP A 313 109.21 101.49 -17.63
N LEU A 314 109.08 100.79 -16.50
CA LEU A 314 109.91 101.01 -15.31
C LEU A 314 111.40 100.73 -15.62
N GLU A 315 111.72 99.64 -16.31
CA GLU A 315 113.09 99.29 -16.73
C GLU A 315 113.66 100.32 -17.73
N LYS A 316 112.84 100.83 -18.67
CA LYS A 316 113.23 101.99 -19.50
C LYS A 316 113.53 103.23 -18.66
N ARG A 317 112.63 103.63 -17.76
CA ARG A 317 112.84 104.83 -16.91
C ARG A 317 114.06 104.68 -16.00
N ASN A 318 114.33 103.48 -15.50
CA ASN A 318 115.54 103.20 -14.72
C ASN A 318 116.81 103.32 -15.59
N SER A 319 116.75 102.87 -16.85
CA SER A 319 117.82 103.04 -17.84
C SER A 319 118.04 104.52 -18.22
N GLU A 320 116.97 105.31 -18.36
CA GLU A 320 117.04 106.76 -18.54
C GLU A 320 117.64 107.47 -17.31
N ILE A 321 117.31 107.03 -16.10
CA ILE A 321 117.89 107.57 -14.85
C ILE A 321 119.40 107.27 -14.79
N ILE A 322 119.84 106.06 -15.15
CA ILE A 322 121.26 105.71 -15.23
C ILE A 322 121.99 106.57 -16.28
N SER A 323 121.36 106.79 -17.44
CA SER A 323 121.87 107.70 -18.49
C SER A 323 122.00 109.14 -17.97
N LEU A 324 120.97 109.68 -17.33
CA LEU A 324 120.97 111.02 -16.75
C LEU A 324 122.00 111.17 -15.62
N MET A 325 122.20 110.14 -14.78
CA MET A 325 123.27 110.11 -13.77
C MET A 325 124.67 110.15 -14.41
N ALA A 326 124.89 109.43 -15.52
CA ALA A 326 126.17 109.49 -16.24
C ALA A 326 126.43 110.88 -16.85
N VAL A 327 125.39 111.54 -17.39
CA VAL A 327 125.48 112.92 -17.89
C VAL A 327 125.74 113.91 -16.75
N LEU A 328 125.10 113.72 -15.58
CA LEU A 328 125.37 114.52 -14.37
C LEU A 328 126.81 114.39 -13.91
N PHE A 329 127.32 113.17 -13.79
CA PHE A 329 128.71 112.91 -13.40
C PHE A 329 129.72 113.53 -14.39
N GLN A 330 129.41 113.49 -15.70
CA GLN A 330 130.19 114.19 -16.72
C GLN A 330 130.13 115.72 -16.56
N LYS A 331 129.00 116.27 -16.12
CA LYS A 331 128.85 117.71 -15.84
C LYS A 331 129.58 118.14 -14.57
N ASP A 332 129.54 117.35 -13.50
CA ASP A 332 130.32 117.62 -12.29
C ASP A 332 131.83 117.60 -12.58
N SER A 333 132.29 116.64 -13.39
CA SER A 333 133.68 116.61 -13.87
C SER A 333 134.06 117.85 -14.70
N GLN A 334 133.15 118.36 -15.54
CA GLN A 334 133.36 119.62 -16.26
C GLN A 334 133.39 120.84 -15.33
N ILE A 335 132.56 120.87 -14.28
CA ILE A 335 132.53 121.94 -13.27
C ILE A 335 133.85 121.98 -12.48
N GLU A 336 134.37 120.83 -12.02
CA GLU A 336 135.63 120.81 -11.26
C GLU A 336 136.83 121.18 -12.14
N THR A 337 136.82 120.79 -13.42
CA THR A 337 137.80 121.26 -14.42
C THR A 337 137.75 122.79 -14.58
N MET A 338 136.55 123.38 -14.64
CA MET A 338 136.38 124.85 -14.73
C MET A 338 136.77 125.58 -13.43
N LYS A 339 136.59 124.99 -12.24
CA LYS A 339 137.10 125.56 -10.99
C LYS A 339 138.64 125.64 -10.97
N GLY A 340 139.32 124.59 -11.44
CA GLY A 340 140.78 124.59 -11.58
C GLY A 340 141.27 125.74 -12.49
N GLN A 341 140.62 125.90 -13.65
CA GLN A 341 140.91 126.98 -14.61
C GLN A 341 140.63 128.40 -14.08
N LEU A 342 139.75 128.55 -13.07
CA LEU A 342 139.54 129.80 -12.35
C LEU A 342 140.68 130.07 -11.36
N TYR A 343 141.08 129.07 -10.58
CA TYR A 343 142.17 129.18 -9.61
C TYR A 343 143.50 129.60 -10.27
N ASP A 344 143.85 128.96 -11.40
CA ASP A 344 145.02 129.31 -12.23
C ASP A 344 144.99 130.75 -12.76
N LYS A 345 143.81 131.37 -12.87
CA LYS A 345 143.67 132.76 -13.34
C LYS A 345 143.73 133.77 -12.21
N ASP A 346 143.14 133.48 -11.05
CA ASP A 346 143.19 134.39 -9.89
C ASP A 346 144.62 134.56 -9.36
N GLU A 347 145.43 133.48 -9.31
CA GLU A 347 146.85 133.60 -8.94
C GLU A 347 147.65 134.45 -9.95
N LYS A 348 147.31 134.31 -11.25
CA LYS A 348 147.94 135.06 -12.34
C LYS A 348 147.56 136.55 -12.34
N ILE A 349 146.38 136.90 -11.83
CA ILE A 349 145.96 138.29 -11.60
C ILE A 349 146.79 138.93 -10.47
N LYS A 350 146.92 138.26 -9.31
CA LYS A 350 147.74 138.75 -8.19
C LYS A 350 149.17 139.11 -8.61
N LEU A 351 149.81 138.23 -9.38
CA LEU A 351 151.19 138.43 -9.83
C LEU A 351 151.36 139.68 -10.72
N LEU A 352 150.33 140.06 -11.48
CA LEU A 352 150.33 141.27 -12.30
C LEU A 352 150.12 142.55 -11.45
N GLU A 353 149.38 142.48 -10.34
CA GLU A 353 149.14 143.62 -9.44
C GLU A 353 150.42 144.03 -8.67
N GLU A 354 151.26 143.06 -8.27
CA GLU A 354 152.58 143.34 -7.69
C GLU A 354 153.56 143.97 -8.70
N GLN A 355 153.50 143.55 -9.97
CA GLN A 355 154.31 144.16 -11.03
C GLN A 355 153.89 145.62 -11.30
N ILE A 356 152.58 145.91 -11.32
CA ILE A 356 152.04 147.27 -11.52
C ILE A 356 152.41 148.21 -10.38
N THR A 357 152.35 147.75 -9.13
CA THR A 357 152.75 148.57 -7.97
C THR A 357 154.26 148.84 -7.93
N THR A 358 155.08 147.85 -8.29
CA THR A 358 156.55 148.01 -8.38
C THR A 358 156.95 149.05 -9.43
N LEU A 359 156.38 148.99 -10.65
CA LEU A 359 156.65 149.94 -11.72
C LEU A 359 156.23 151.38 -11.37
N ARG A 360 155.10 151.54 -10.66
CA ARG A 360 154.59 152.86 -10.25
C ARG A 360 155.56 153.62 -9.33
N ASN A 361 156.25 152.91 -8.43
CA ASN A 361 157.25 153.49 -7.54
C ASN A 361 158.55 153.87 -8.28
N GLN A 362 158.91 153.15 -9.34
CA GLN A 362 160.09 153.49 -10.16
C GLN A 362 159.91 154.78 -10.97
N MET A 363 158.68 155.13 -11.37
CA MET A 363 158.43 156.37 -12.10
C MET A 363 158.58 157.62 -11.21
N SER A 364 158.02 157.61 -9.99
CA SER A 364 158.04 158.81 -9.13
C SER A 364 159.46 159.21 -8.67
N GLY A 365 160.41 158.26 -8.64
CA GLY A 365 161.82 158.57 -8.43
C GLY A 365 162.44 159.40 -9.57
N LYS A 366 162.11 159.10 -10.83
CA LYS A 366 162.67 159.81 -11.99
C LYS A 366 162.09 161.21 -12.18
N ASP A 367 160.85 161.46 -11.78
CA ASP A 367 160.26 162.81 -11.82
C ASP A 367 160.97 163.80 -10.89
N VAL A 368 161.59 163.32 -9.80
CA VAL A 368 162.41 164.16 -8.90
C VAL A 368 163.76 164.49 -9.57
N GLU A 369 164.39 163.51 -10.19
CA GLU A 369 165.69 163.62 -10.86
C GLU A 369 165.64 164.55 -12.10
N ILE A 370 164.53 164.52 -12.86
CA ILE A 370 164.27 165.45 -13.96
C ILE A 370 164.12 166.90 -13.48
N LYS A 371 163.66 167.10 -12.24
CA LYS A 371 163.41 168.42 -11.67
C LYS A 371 164.73 169.12 -11.28
N THR A 372 165.64 168.42 -10.61
CA THR A 372 166.94 168.95 -10.18
C THR A 372 167.83 169.35 -11.36
N LEU A 373 167.94 168.52 -12.40
CA LEU A 373 168.74 168.82 -13.60
C LEU A 373 168.28 170.08 -14.35
N LYS A 374 167.00 170.46 -14.19
CA LYS A 374 166.41 171.63 -14.87
C LYS A 374 166.82 172.96 -14.22
N ASP A 375 166.98 172.96 -12.89
CA ASP A 375 167.44 174.13 -12.14
C ASP A 375 168.96 174.36 -12.34
N GLU A 376 169.76 173.30 -12.48
CA GLU A 376 171.18 173.40 -12.83
C GLU A 376 171.40 174.03 -14.23
N SER A 377 170.59 173.63 -15.23
CA SER A 377 170.61 174.23 -16.57
C SER A 377 170.24 175.72 -16.57
N SER A 378 169.49 176.16 -15.56
CA SER A 378 169.10 177.56 -15.36
C SER A 378 170.26 178.38 -14.76
N GLN A 379 170.98 177.84 -13.77
CA GLN A 379 172.16 178.50 -13.20
C GLN A 379 173.31 178.64 -14.20
N MET A 380 173.55 177.63 -15.06
CA MET A 380 174.68 177.64 -15.99
C MET A 380 174.59 178.78 -17.03
N ARG A 381 173.38 179.07 -17.54
CA ARG A 381 173.16 180.14 -18.55
C ARG A 381 173.41 181.53 -17.97
N SER A 382 173.04 181.75 -16.70
CA SER A 382 173.30 183.02 -15.99
C SER A 382 174.79 183.38 -15.99
N ARG A 383 175.66 182.39 -15.72
CA ARG A 383 177.12 182.58 -15.66
C ARG A 383 177.78 182.86 -17.01
N PHE A 384 177.26 182.32 -18.11
CA PHE A 384 177.85 182.56 -19.44
C PHE A 384 177.66 184.01 -19.91
N ILE A 385 176.50 184.61 -19.60
CA ILE A 385 176.18 186.00 -19.95
C ILE A 385 177.12 186.97 -19.22
N THR A 386 177.54 186.68 -17.99
CA THR A 386 178.46 187.55 -17.22
C THR A 386 179.90 187.52 -17.75
N ALA A 387 180.37 186.37 -18.26
CA ALA A 387 181.76 186.18 -18.64
C ALA A 387 182.15 186.96 -19.92
N VAL A 388 181.29 186.94 -20.95
CA VAL A 388 181.59 187.56 -22.25
C VAL A 388 181.65 189.10 -22.17
N VAL A 389 180.80 189.71 -21.33
CA VAL A 389 180.74 191.17 -21.12
C VAL A 389 182.04 191.73 -20.53
N ILE A 390 182.79 190.93 -19.76
CA ILE A 390 184.04 191.35 -19.12
C ILE A 390 185.27 191.14 -20.05
N GLY A 391 185.20 190.21 -21.00
CA GLY A 391 186.37 189.71 -21.73
C GLY A 391 187.07 190.71 -22.66
N ILE A 392 186.34 191.47 -23.48
CA ILE A 392 186.93 192.26 -24.59
C ILE A 392 186.89 193.79 -24.36
N VAL A 393 186.40 194.23 -23.19
CA VAL A 393 186.76 195.56 -22.65
C VAL A 393 188.28 195.65 -22.39
N ALA A 394 188.94 194.51 -22.12
CA ALA A 394 190.36 194.46 -21.81
C ALA A 394 191.31 194.77 -23.00
N VAL A 395 190.96 194.39 -24.23
CA VAL A 395 191.85 194.53 -25.41
C VAL A 395 191.97 196.01 -25.86
N VAL A 396 191.04 196.87 -25.44
CA VAL A 396 191.11 198.33 -25.63
C VAL A 396 192.22 198.98 -24.77
N VAL A 397 192.68 198.31 -23.71
CA VAL A 397 193.59 198.88 -22.71
C VAL A 397 195.05 198.44 -22.88
N GLN A 398 195.30 197.27 -23.49
CA GLN A 398 196.68 196.77 -23.66
C GLN A 398 197.35 197.25 -24.96
N PHE A 399 198.49 197.92 -24.77
CA PHE A 399 199.50 198.27 -25.79
C PHE A 399 199.33 199.51 -26.68
N VAL A 400 198.60 200.50 -26.15
CA VAL A 400 199.00 201.93 -26.21
C VAL A 400 200.43 202.17 -25.63
N VAL A 401 201.01 201.17 -24.97
CA VAL A 401 202.28 201.19 -24.22
C VAL A 401 203.55 201.02 -25.10
N ILE A 402 203.48 200.44 -26.30
CA ILE A 402 204.66 200.30 -27.20
C ILE A 402 204.82 201.46 -28.20
N PHE A 403 204.28 202.63 -27.86
CA PHE A 403 204.76 203.91 -28.40
C PHE A 403 206.05 204.41 -27.72
N VAL A 404 206.40 203.87 -26.54
CA VAL A 404 207.26 204.55 -25.54
C VAL A 404 208.77 204.26 -25.69
N LEU A 405 209.19 203.20 -26.39
CA LEU A 405 210.62 202.82 -26.50
C LEU A 405 211.25 203.05 -27.88
N LEU A 406 210.85 204.14 -28.54
CA LEU A 406 211.69 204.78 -29.54
C LEU A 406 213.00 205.28 -28.91
N ARG A 407 214.14 204.91 -29.48
CA ARG A 407 215.51 205.43 -29.20
C ARG A 407 216.09 205.17 -27.78
N ARG A 408 217.14 204.34 -27.72
CA ARG A 408 218.52 204.84 -27.49
C ARG A 408 219.62 203.81 -27.81
N LYS A 409 220.68 204.32 -28.47
CA LYS A 409 222.10 203.88 -28.49
C LYS A 409 222.41 202.35 -28.56
N THR A 410 222.80 201.77 -29.70
CA THR A 410 224.11 201.83 -30.42
C THR A 410 225.28 201.07 -29.79
N LYS A 411 225.80 200.05 -30.52
CA LYS A 411 227.21 199.53 -30.56
C LYS A 411 227.82 199.00 -29.24
N ALA A 412 228.78 198.06 -29.20
CA ALA A 412 229.40 197.10 -30.14
C ALA A 412 230.04 195.99 -29.24
N ALA A 413 230.78 194.95 -29.67
CA ALA A 413 231.31 194.48 -30.95
C ALA A 413 231.22 192.92 -30.95
N THR A 414 231.54 192.15 -32.00
CA THR A 414 232.53 192.32 -33.08
C THR A 414 231.87 192.36 -34.46
#